data_AF-A0A0G4MRE4-F1
#
_entry.id   AF-A0A0G4MRE4-F1
#
_cell.length_a   1.000
_cell.length_b   1.000
_cell.length_c   1.000
_cell.angle_alpha   90.00
_cell.angle_beta   90.00
_cell.angle_gamma   90.00
#
_symmetry.space_group_name_H-M   'P 1'
#
loop_
_entity.id
_entity.type
_entity.pdbx_description
1 polymer ?
#
loop_
_entity_poly.entity_id
_entity_poly.type
_entity_poly.pdbx_seq_one_letter_code
_entity_poly.pdbx_strand_id
1 'polypeptide(L)'
;MSMPRDFPAYSIGRVGLTESLPDGTHRPVQENSLEFAGLAFAANQGLIILNKPNGFRTLRALGESVVRNWARSPVPFIFQGDPRQMGAYVAIFLRDVAADFPRIFVEPMPSRAAIAETRRLPGSLFWNGDLNQLRPKGLGALYFNRNGGGSSPQAKKMSARHRSHLFMFSLAMAHELTHLFVAYLAQGNLEDAAYTPPEVSFANYGSVPGDAGEVRGESGRWLESQLWGGAIEFYRDIEDDDGQ
;
A
#
# COMPACT_ATOMS: atom_id res chain seq x y z
N MET A 1 22.95 -11.49 -5.07
CA MET A 1 21.50 -11.74 -4.94
C MET A 1 20.85 -11.53 -6.30
N SER A 2 20.16 -12.53 -6.86
CA SER A 2 19.38 -12.29 -8.08
C SER A 2 18.16 -11.46 -7.73
N MET A 3 18.03 -10.28 -8.31
CA MET A 3 16.81 -9.49 -8.20
C MET A 3 15.60 -10.33 -8.67
N PRO A 4 14.45 -10.26 -7.97
CA PRO A 4 13.25 -10.98 -8.37
C PRO A 4 12.86 -10.63 -9.81
N ARG A 5 12.48 -11.64 -10.59
CA ARG A 5 12.04 -11.47 -11.97
C ARG A 5 10.69 -10.73 -11.93
N ASP A 6 10.58 -9.64 -12.68
CA ASP A 6 9.28 -9.01 -12.89
C ASP A 6 8.52 -9.78 -13.98
N PHE A 7 7.22 -9.95 -13.79
CA PHE A 7 6.33 -10.59 -14.74
C PHE A 7 5.31 -9.57 -15.27
N PRO A 8 4.94 -9.65 -16.55
CA PRO A 8 3.78 -8.93 -17.05
C PRO A 8 2.51 -9.52 -16.42
N ALA A 9 1.63 -8.68 -15.90
CA ALA A 9 0.33 -9.12 -15.42
C ALA A 9 -0.78 -8.31 -16.12
N TYR A 10 -1.92 -8.96 -16.38
CA TYR A 10 -2.97 -8.32 -17.16
C TYR A 10 -3.49 -7.06 -16.45
N SER A 11 -3.52 -5.93 -17.16
CA SER A 11 -3.87 -4.58 -16.66
C SER A 11 -2.85 -3.92 -15.69
N ILE A 12 -1.76 -4.60 -15.32
CA ILE A 12 -0.65 -4.05 -14.52
C ILE A 12 0.70 -4.41 -15.18
N GLY A 13 1.35 -3.43 -15.79
CA GLY A 13 2.44 -3.62 -16.76
C GLY A 13 3.52 -4.59 -16.32
N ARG A 14 4.13 -4.36 -15.14
CA ARG A 14 5.14 -5.26 -14.56
C ARG A 14 4.94 -5.36 -13.05
N VAL A 15 4.93 -6.58 -12.52
CA VAL A 15 4.83 -6.84 -11.08
C VAL A 15 5.88 -7.85 -10.65
N GLY A 16 6.51 -7.61 -9.50
CA GLY A 16 7.52 -8.49 -8.91
C GLY A 16 7.13 -8.84 -7.48
N LEU A 17 6.95 -10.14 -7.23
CA LEU A 17 6.59 -10.67 -5.91
C LEU A 17 7.77 -11.44 -5.33
N THR A 18 8.07 -11.16 -4.07
CA THR A 18 9.17 -11.77 -3.34
C THR A 18 8.68 -12.32 -2.02
N GLU A 19 9.05 -13.54 -1.70
CA GLU A 19 8.79 -14.14 -0.41
C GLU A 19 10.03 -14.00 0.46
N SER A 20 9.89 -13.42 1.65
CA SER A 20 10.91 -13.44 2.68
C SER A 20 10.77 -14.75 3.48
N LEU A 21 11.86 -15.51 3.56
CA LEU A 21 11.93 -16.75 4.30
C LEU A 21 12.40 -16.51 5.73
N PRO A 22 12.08 -17.41 6.69
CA PRO A 22 12.48 -17.26 8.09
C PRO A 22 13.99 -17.19 8.32
N ASP A 23 14.79 -17.70 7.39
CA ASP A 23 16.26 -17.65 7.41
C ASP A 23 16.83 -16.33 6.89
N GLY A 24 15.97 -15.34 6.60
CA GLY A 24 16.35 -14.04 6.06
C GLY A 24 16.67 -14.06 4.56
N THR A 25 16.50 -15.20 3.88
CA THR A 25 16.67 -15.26 2.43
C THR A 25 15.39 -14.82 1.71
N HIS A 26 15.55 -14.39 0.47
CA HIS A 26 14.44 -13.95 -0.37
C HIS A 26 14.38 -14.81 -1.62
N ARG A 27 13.17 -15.23 -2.01
CA ARG A 27 12.94 -15.94 -3.27
C ARG A 27 11.81 -15.31 -4.07
N PRO A 28 11.89 -15.29 -5.41
CA PRO A 28 10.76 -14.87 -6.24
C PRO A 28 9.59 -15.83 -6.03
N VAL A 29 8.38 -15.28 -5.89
CA VAL A 29 7.16 -16.09 -5.92
C VAL A 29 6.94 -16.60 -7.35
N GLN A 30 6.56 -17.87 -7.51
CA GLN A 30 6.35 -18.45 -8.83
C GLN A 30 5.08 -17.88 -9.48
N GLU A 31 5.19 -17.45 -10.75
CA GLU A 31 4.09 -16.82 -11.52
C GLU A 31 2.83 -17.70 -11.59
N ASN A 32 3.00 -19.02 -11.65
CA ASN A 32 1.90 -19.99 -11.73
C ASN A 32 1.32 -20.38 -10.35
N SER A 33 1.73 -19.74 -9.26
CA SER A 33 1.20 -20.01 -7.93
C SER A 33 -0.11 -19.26 -7.66
N LEU A 34 -0.95 -19.82 -6.78
CA LEU A 34 -2.17 -19.15 -6.30
C LEU A 34 -1.86 -17.83 -5.59
N GLU A 35 -0.75 -17.77 -4.88
CA GLU A 35 -0.30 -16.59 -4.17
C GLU A 35 0.06 -15.45 -5.13
N PHE A 36 0.82 -15.77 -6.19
CA PHE A 36 1.10 -14.79 -7.25
C PHE A 36 -0.18 -14.30 -7.90
N ALA A 37 -1.06 -15.23 -8.33
CA ALA A 37 -2.32 -14.88 -8.97
C ALA A 37 -3.22 -14.02 -8.07
N GLY A 38 -3.31 -14.33 -6.78
CA GLY A 38 -4.14 -13.62 -5.81
C GLY A 38 -3.63 -12.19 -5.53
N LEU A 39 -2.33 -12.02 -5.33
CA LEU A 39 -1.74 -10.70 -5.09
C LEU A 39 -1.67 -9.86 -6.36
N ALA A 40 -1.43 -10.46 -7.53
CA ALA A 40 -1.53 -9.76 -8.81
C ALA A 40 -2.98 -9.31 -9.10
N PHE A 41 -3.97 -10.15 -8.77
CA PHE A 41 -5.37 -9.76 -8.81
C PHE A 41 -5.66 -8.58 -7.89
N ALA A 42 -5.22 -8.65 -6.62
CA ALA A 42 -5.39 -7.57 -5.65
C ALA A 42 -4.72 -6.27 -6.10
N ALA A 43 -3.52 -6.33 -6.66
CA ALA A 43 -2.80 -5.20 -7.28
C ALA A 43 -3.65 -4.51 -8.34
N ASN A 44 -4.19 -5.28 -9.27
CA ASN A 44 -5.08 -4.78 -10.31
C ASN A 44 -6.38 -4.18 -9.73
N GLN A 45 -7.04 -4.86 -8.80
CA GLN A 45 -8.27 -4.35 -8.18
C GLN A 45 -8.05 -3.06 -7.38
N GLY A 46 -6.95 -2.97 -6.63
CA GLY A 46 -6.56 -1.76 -5.91
C GLY A 46 -6.41 -0.57 -6.86
N LEU A 47 -5.73 -0.78 -7.99
CA LEU A 47 -5.62 0.25 -9.03
C LEU A 47 -6.97 0.59 -9.68
N ILE A 48 -7.83 -0.40 -9.94
CA ILE A 48 -9.18 -0.14 -10.48
C ILE A 48 -9.99 0.72 -9.50
N ILE A 49 -9.94 0.44 -8.21
CA ILE A 49 -10.63 1.23 -7.17
C ILE A 49 -10.16 2.69 -7.23
N LEU A 50 -8.84 2.90 -7.28
CA LEU A 50 -8.25 4.24 -7.26
C LEU A 50 -8.39 4.99 -8.60
N ASN A 51 -8.46 4.29 -9.73
CA ASN A 51 -8.65 4.91 -11.05
C ASN A 51 -10.12 5.28 -11.35
N LYS A 52 -11.09 4.75 -10.60
CA LYS A 52 -12.48 5.19 -10.74
C LYS A 52 -12.61 6.69 -10.42
N PRO A 53 -13.62 7.40 -10.97
CA PRO A 53 -13.78 8.84 -10.72
C PRO A 53 -13.81 9.22 -9.24
N ASN A 54 -14.43 8.41 -8.38
CA ASN A 54 -14.45 8.66 -6.93
C ASN A 54 -13.07 8.42 -6.30
N GLY A 55 -12.41 7.30 -6.63
CA GLY A 55 -11.05 6.99 -6.19
C GLY A 55 -10.06 8.09 -6.52
N PHE A 56 -10.08 8.56 -7.77
CA PHE A 56 -9.21 9.62 -8.24
C PHE A 56 -9.46 10.93 -7.49
N ARG A 57 -10.73 11.32 -7.31
CA ARG A 57 -11.08 12.53 -6.55
C ARG A 57 -10.67 12.43 -5.09
N THR A 58 -10.81 11.26 -4.48
CA THR A 58 -10.37 11.04 -3.10
C THR A 58 -8.86 11.10 -2.96
N LEU A 59 -8.07 10.49 -3.86
CA LEU A 59 -6.61 10.63 -3.85
C LEU A 59 -6.17 12.08 -4.03
N ARG A 60 -6.85 12.82 -4.92
CA ARG A 60 -6.59 14.26 -5.08
C ARG A 60 -6.85 15.02 -3.79
N ALA A 61 -8.02 14.81 -3.18
CA ALA A 61 -8.39 15.47 -1.92
C ALA A 61 -7.43 15.08 -0.78
N LEU A 62 -6.98 13.83 -0.73
CA LEU A 62 -5.95 13.37 0.19
C LEU A 62 -4.67 14.17 -0.01
N GLY A 63 -4.14 14.24 -1.23
CA GLY A 63 -2.90 14.96 -1.52
C GLY A 63 -3.00 16.45 -1.16
N GLU A 64 -4.12 17.10 -1.48
CA GLU A 64 -4.41 18.48 -1.08
C GLU A 64 -4.45 18.65 0.44
N SER A 65 -5.00 17.67 1.17
CA SER A 65 -5.08 17.66 2.63
C SER A 65 -3.69 17.47 3.27
N VAL A 66 -2.93 16.50 2.79
CA VAL A 66 -1.57 16.20 3.26
C VAL A 66 -0.66 17.40 3.08
N VAL A 67 -0.57 17.96 1.88
CA VAL A 67 0.29 19.12 1.60
C VAL A 67 -0.11 20.34 2.45
N ARG A 68 -1.41 20.56 2.65
CA ARG A 68 -1.91 21.64 3.50
C ARG A 68 -1.51 21.47 4.97
N ASN A 69 -1.59 20.25 5.50
CA ASN A 69 -1.25 19.97 6.90
C ASN A 69 0.26 19.93 7.11
N TRP A 70 1.07 19.47 6.15
CA TRP A 70 2.52 19.62 6.17
C TRP A 70 2.95 21.08 6.32
N ALA A 71 2.34 21.98 5.55
CA ALA A 71 2.65 23.42 5.63
C ALA A 71 2.22 24.08 6.95
N ARG A 72 1.34 23.43 7.73
CA ARG A 72 0.80 23.95 9.01
C ARG A 72 1.41 23.28 10.24
N SER A 73 2.18 22.20 10.05
CA SER A 73 2.85 21.48 11.12
C SER A 73 3.84 22.37 11.86
N PRO A 74 4.05 22.19 13.18
CA PRO A 74 5.10 22.87 13.94
C PRO A 74 6.49 22.70 13.34
N VAL A 75 6.75 21.53 12.75
CA VAL A 75 7.92 21.23 11.93
C VAL A 75 7.42 21.02 10.49
N PRO A 76 7.40 22.07 9.65
CA PRO A 76 6.77 22.00 8.35
C PRO A 76 7.65 21.25 7.35
N PHE A 77 7.05 20.30 6.63
CA PHE A 77 7.63 19.78 5.40
C PHE A 77 7.25 20.68 4.22
N ILE A 78 8.25 21.11 3.44
CA ILE A 78 8.04 21.98 2.29
C ILE A 78 7.88 21.12 1.04
N PHE A 79 6.62 20.89 0.66
CA PHE A 79 6.29 20.32 -0.64
C PHE A 79 6.79 21.23 -1.77
N GLN A 80 7.60 20.70 -2.68
CA GLN A 80 8.24 21.47 -3.76
C GLN A 80 7.37 21.56 -5.03
N GLY A 81 6.28 20.80 -5.12
CA GLY A 81 5.34 20.88 -6.22
C GLY A 81 4.32 22.01 -6.09
N ASP A 82 3.58 22.31 -7.17
CA ASP A 82 2.41 23.20 -7.13
C ASP A 82 1.16 22.44 -6.63
N PRO A 83 0.55 22.77 -5.48
CA PRO A 83 -0.65 22.11 -4.98
C PRO A 83 -1.85 22.18 -5.94
N ARG A 84 -1.90 23.18 -6.83
CA ARG A 84 -2.97 23.31 -7.85
C ARG A 84 -2.88 22.22 -8.92
N GLN A 85 -1.74 21.56 -9.05
CA GLN A 85 -1.48 20.46 -9.97
C GLN A 85 -1.78 19.08 -9.34
N MET A 86 -2.39 19.00 -8.15
CA MET A 86 -2.59 17.73 -7.46
C MET A 86 -3.31 16.67 -8.31
N GLY A 87 -4.28 17.08 -9.14
CA GLY A 87 -4.91 16.17 -10.09
C GLY A 87 -3.92 15.57 -11.10
N ALA A 88 -2.97 16.36 -11.61
CA ALA A 88 -1.93 15.86 -12.50
C ALA A 88 -0.98 14.90 -11.77
N TYR A 89 -0.62 15.19 -10.52
CA TYR A 89 0.21 14.28 -9.71
C TYR A 89 -0.47 12.93 -9.44
N VAL A 90 -1.77 12.92 -9.16
CA VAL A 90 -2.54 11.66 -9.04
C VAL A 90 -2.53 10.88 -10.36
N ALA A 91 -2.74 11.56 -11.49
CA ALA A 91 -2.71 10.91 -12.80
C ALA A 91 -1.34 10.30 -13.12
N ILE A 92 -0.25 11.01 -12.83
CA ILE A 92 1.13 10.52 -12.98
C ILE A 92 1.37 9.31 -12.08
N PHE A 93 1.00 9.41 -10.80
CA PHE A 93 1.14 8.33 -9.83
C PHE A 93 0.42 7.06 -10.31
N LEU A 94 -0.87 7.14 -10.63
CA LEU A 94 -1.65 5.98 -11.05
C LEU A 94 -1.15 5.37 -12.36
N ARG A 95 -0.76 6.22 -13.32
CA ARG A 95 -0.18 5.77 -14.60
C ARG A 95 1.12 5.01 -14.37
N ASP A 96 2.05 5.57 -13.61
CA ASP A 96 3.39 5.00 -13.46
C ASP A 96 3.37 3.76 -12.56
N VAL A 97 2.54 3.75 -11.51
CA VAL A 97 2.27 2.54 -10.69
C VAL A 97 1.63 1.44 -11.53
N ALA A 98 0.69 1.76 -12.41
CA ALA A 98 0.10 0.76 -13.30
C ALA A 98 1.11 0.23 -14.33
N ALA A 99 2.08 1.04 -14.77
CA ALA A 99 3.09 0.63 -15.75
C ALA A 99 4.20 -0.23 -15.14
N ASP A 100 4.70 0.13 -13.96
CA ASP A 100 5.77 -0.57 -13.25
C ASP A 100 5.44 -0.68 -11.76
N PHE A 101 4.65 -1.69 -11.40
CA PHE A 101 4.05 -1.81 -10.07
C PHE A 101 5.13 -1.89 -8.97
N PRO A 102 4.90 -1.28 -7.80
CA PRO A 102 5.76 -1.41 -6.63
C PRO A 102 6.06 -2.87 -6.31
N ARG A 103 7.22 -3.13 -5.70
CA ARG A 103 7.54 -4.50 -5.28
C ARG A 103 6.56 -4.96 -4.21
N ILE A 104 6.12 -6.19 -4.32
CA ILE A 104 5.31 -6.85 -3.29
C ILE A 104 6.18 -7.87 -2.58
N PHE A 105 6.21 -7.80 -1.25
CA PHE A 105 6.86 -8.75 -0.39
C PHE A 105 5.82 -9.53 0.39
N VAL A 106 6.01 -10.84 0.52
CA VAL A 106 5.24 -11.68 1.43
C VAL A 106 6.16 -12.09 2.56
N GLU A 107 5.84 -11.68 3.78
CA GLU A 107 6.66 -11.98 4.94
C GLU A 107 5.85 -12.08 6.24
N PRO A 108 6.37 -12.78 7.26
CA PRO A 108 5.76 -12.76 8.58
C PRO A 108 5.80 -11.32 9.14
N MET A 109 4.64 -10.75 9.43
CA MET A 109 4.57 -9.42 10.06
C MET A 109 4.46 -9.55 11.58
N PRO A 110 4.99 -8.58 12.36
CA PRO A 110 4.98 -8.64 13.83
C PRO A 110 3.57 -8.74 14.43
N SER A 111 2.59 -8.09 13.80
CA SER A 111 1.18 -8.19 14.17
C SER A 111 0.47 -9.20 13.27
N ARG A 112 -0.23 -10.17 13.86
CA ARG A 112 -1.15 -11.06 13.13
C ARG A 112 -2.39 -10.35 12.59
N ALA A 113 -2.71 -9.16 13.12
CA ALA A 113 -3.84 -8.35 12.68
C ALA A 113 -3.48 -7.44 11.49
N ALA A 114 -2.19 -7.17 11.25
CA ALA A 114 -1.76 -6.45 10.07
C ALA A 114 -1.87 -7.36 8.84
N ILE A 115 -2.65 -6.94 7.85
CA ILE A 115 -2.80 -7.65 6.58
C ILE A 115 -1.70 -7.26 5.61
N ALA A 116 -1.43 -5.97 5.55
CA ALA A 116 -0.41 -5.39 4.70
C ALA A 116 0.16 -4.12 5.36
N GLU A 117 1.28 -3.65 4.82
CA GLU A 117 1.84 -2.35 5.14
C GLU A 117 2.70 -1.84 3.97
N THR A 118 2.87 -0.52 3.92
CA THR A 118 3.75 0.16 2.98
C THR A 118 5.02 0.59 3.68
N ARG A 119 6.17 0.22 3.13
CA ARG A 119 7.47 0.74 3.60
C ARG A 119 8.11 1.58 2.51
N ARG A 120 8.53 2.81 2.86
CA ARG A 120 9.34 3.67 1.99
C ARG A 120 10.75 3.09 1.89
N LEU A 121 11.34 3.11 0.70
CA LEU A 121 12.73 2.69 0.54
C LEU A 121 13.66 3.86 0.85
N PRO A 122 14.73 3.64 1.65
CA PRO A 122 15.62 4.72 2.03
C PRO A 122 16.53 5.19 0.89
N GLY A 123 16.65 6.50 0.74
CA GLY A 123 17.70 7.16 -0.03
C GLY A 123 17.29 7.66 -1.41
N SER A 124 17.82 8.82 -1.76
CA SER A 124 17.69 9.47 -3.08
C SER A 124 18.24 8.64 -4.26
N LEU A 125 18.94 7.54 -3.97
CA LEU A 125 19.51 6.62 -4.96
C LEU A 125 18.45 5.89 -5.78
N PHE A 126 17.26 5.66 -5.20
CA PHE A 126 16.20 4.89 -5.85
C PHE A 126 15.04 5.76 -6.32
N TRP A 127 14.81 6.90 -5.66
CA TRP A 127 13.81 7.89 -6.04
C TRP A 127 14.33 9.31 -5.81
N ASN A 128 14.33 10.15 -6.86
CA ASN A 128 14.90 11.51 -6.80
C ASN A 128 13.88 12.59 -6.42
N GLY A 129 12.61 12.23 -6.18
CA GLY A 129 11.56 13.18 -5.80
C GLY A 129 10.94 13.98 -6.95
N ASP A 130 11.24 13.64 -8.22
CA ASP A 130 10.67 14.32 -9.38
C ASP A 130 9.20 13.93 -9.58
N LEU A 131 8.27 14.84 -9.27
CA LEU A 131 6.82 14.62 -9.43
C LEU A 131 6.36 14.39 -10.88
N ASN A 132 7.24 14.43 -11.88
CA ASN A 132 6.89 14.15 -13.27
C ASN A 132 7.42 12.80 -13.79
N GLN A 133 8.28 12.13 -13.03
CA GLN A 133 9.00 10.94 -13.50
C GLN A 133 8.98 9.80 -12.46
N LEU A 134 7.81 9.41 -11.95
CA LEU A 134 7.72 8.41 -10.88
C LEU A 134 8.40 7.08 -11.23
N ARG A 135 9.21 6.58 -10.30
CA ARG A 135 9.76 5.21 -10.30
C ARG A 135 9.20 4.43 -9.11
N PRO A 136 8.06 3.73 -9.26
CA PRO A 136 7.36 3.15 -8.11
C PRO A 136 8.19 2.16 -7.29
N LYS A 137 9.01 1.32 -7.94
CA LYS A 137 9.91 0.37 -7.27
C LYS A 137 11.05 1.01 -6.48
N GLY A 138 11.37 2.27 -6.77
CA GLY A 138 12.37 3.02 -6.02
C GLY A 138 11.77 3.86 -4.89
N LEU A 139 10.45 4.07 -4.91
CA LEU A 139 9.73 4.83 -3.88
C LEU A 139 9.50 4.02 -2.62
N GLY A 140 9.09 2.77 -2.78
CA GLY A 140 8.64 1.93 -1.69
C GLY A 140 8.29 0.52 -2.13
N ALA A 141 7.86 -0.28 -1.16
CA ALA A 141 7.35 -1.61 -1.37
C ALA A 141 6.15 -1.90 -0.48
N LEU A 142 5.31 -2.82 -0.93
CA LEU A 142 4.11 -3.27 -0.24
C LEU A 142 4.39 -4.63 0.37
N TYR A 143 4.11 -4.81 1.65
CA TYR A 143 4.36 -6.04 2.37
C TYR A 143 3.03 -6.65 2.76
N PHE A 144 2.85 -7.94 2.53
CA PHE A 144 1.65 -8.70 2.88
C PHE A 144 2.02 -9.78 3.89
N ASN A 145 1.15 -9.95 4.88
CA ASN A 145 1.39 -10.88 5.98
C ASN A 145 1.26 -12.32 5.52
N ARG A 146 2.28 -13.11 5.83
CA ARG A 146 2.35 -14.54 5.52
C ARG A 146 1.56 -15.44 6.49
N ASN A 147 1.13 -14.93 7.63
CA ASN A 147 0.65 -15.79 8.72
C ASN A 147 -0.63 -16.58 8.36
N GLY A 148 -0.48 -17.86 8.00
CA GLY A 148 -1.40 -18.94 8.42
C GLY A 148 -1.95 -19.94 7.40
N GLY A 149 -1.21 -20.37 6.37
CA GLY A 149 -1.64 -21.48 5.49
C GLY A 149 -1.52 -22.86 6.15
N GLY A 150 -2.64 -23.50 6.45
CA GLY A 150 -2.74 -24.81 7.09
C GLY A 150 -3.58 -25.74 6.22
N SER A 151 -2.95 -26.74 5.61
CA SER A 151 -3.57 -27.69 4.70
C SER A 151 -4.69 -28.51 5.34
N SER A 152 -5.94 -28.30 4.91
CA SER A 152 -7.11 -29.13 5.25
C SER A 152 -8.14 -29.21 4.09
N PRO A 153 -8.83 -30.35 3.88
CA PRO A 153 -9.57 -30.63 2.65
C PRO A 153 -11.04 -30.17 2.72
N GLN A 154 -11.39 -29.01 2.14
CA GLN A 154 -12.81 -28.67 1.83
C GLN A 154 -12.96 -27.60 0.72
N ALA A 155 -13.02 -28.02 -0.55
CA ALA A 155 -13.04 -27.15 -1.73
C ALA A 155 -14.12 -26.04 -1.76
N LYS A 156 -15.30 -26.25 -1.17
CA LYS A 156 -16.37 -25.23 -1.12
C LYS A 156 -16.07 -24.11 -0.11
N LYS A 157 -15.62 -24.45 1.10
CA LYS A 157 -15.15 -23.48 2.10
C LYS A 157 -13.92 -22.73 1.60
N MET A 158 -12.99 -23.45 0.97
CA MET A 158 -11.83 -22.87 0.30
C MET A 158 -12.20 -21.83 -0.77
N SER A 159 -13.23 -22.06 -1.58
CA SER A 159 -13.65 -21.09 -2.62
C SER A 159 -14.29 -19.81 -2.06
N ALA A 160 -15.04 -19.92 -0.94
CA ALA A 160 -15.63 -18.77 -0.28
C ALA A 160 -14.55 -17.98 0.46
N ARG A 161 -13.68 -18.68 1.20
CA ARG A 161 -12.49 -18.11 1.85
C ARG A 161 -11.57 -17.44 0.83
N HIS A 162 -11.30 -18.06 -0.31
CA HIS A 162 -10.48 -17.48 -1.36
C HIS A 162 -11.07 -16.17 -1.89
N ARG A 163 -12.39 -16.12 -2.13
CA ARG A 163 -13.06 -14.87 -2.55
C ARG A 163 -12.98 -13.78 -1.48
N SER A 164 -13.17 -14.14 -0.20
CA SER A 164 -13.00 -13.21 0.91
C SER A 164 -11.56 -12.69 1.00
N HIS A 165 -10.55 -13.56 0.86
CA HIS A 165 -9.14 -13.15 0.83
C HIS A 165 -8.83 -12.23 -0.33
N LEU A 166 -9.33 -12.52 -1.54
CA LEU A 166 -9.15 -11.65 -2.70
C LEU A 166 -9.80 -10.27 -2.47
N PHE A 167 -10.98 -10.24 -1.86
CA PHE A 167 -11.63 -8.98 -1.48
C PHE A 167 -10.80 -8.21 -0.45
N MET A 168 -10.39 -8.87 0.64
CA MET A 168 -9.53 -8.31 1.69
C MET A 168 -8.25 -7.70 1.13
N PHE A 169 -7.50 -8.49 0.34
CA PHE A 169 -6.25 -8.03 -0.26
C PHE A 169 -6.47 -6.92 -1.28
N SER A 170 -7.58 -6.90 -2.02
CA SER A 170 -7.89 -5.81 -2.95
C SER A 170 -8.11 -4.48 -2.22
N LEU A 171 -8.78 -4.51 -1.07
CA LEU A 171 -8.99 -3.32 -0.24
C LEU A 171 -7.70 -2.88 0.45
N ALA A 172 -6.97 -3.83 1.04
CA ALA A 172 -5.65 -3.58 1.62
C ALA A 172 -4.69 -3.00 0.57
N MET A 173 -4.72 -3.49 -0.66
CA MET A 173 -3.91 -2.94 -1.74
C MET A 173 -4.24 -1.48 -2.05
N ALA A 174 -5.53 -1.12 -2.15
CA ALA A 174 -5.93 0.27 -2.34
C ALA A 174 -5.49 1.16 -1.17
N HIS A 175 -5.63 0.64 0.06
CA HIS A 175 -5.16 1.28 1.29
C HIS A 175 -3.65 1.52 1.22
N GLU A 176 -2.84 0.51 0.92
CA GLU A 176 -1.39 0.64 0.89
C GLU A 176 -0.89 1.54 -0.25
N LEU A 177 -1.51 1.47 -1.43
CA LEU A 177 -1.22 2.42 -2.51
C LEU A 177 -1.49 3.88 -2.12
N THR A 178 -2.35 4.11 -1.12
CA THR A 178 -2.62 5.45 -0.58
C THR A 178 -1.42 5.97 0.22
N HIS A 179 -0.85 5.15 1.11
CA HIS A 179 0.38 5.48 1.82
C HIS A 179 1.54 5.71 0.86
N LEU A 180 1.61 4.89 -0.19
CA LEU A 180 2.61 5.04 -1.23
C LEU A 180 2.42 6.35 -2.03
N PHE A 181 1.18 6.80 -2.27
CA PHE A 181 0.93 8.10 -2.87
C PHE A 181 1.44 9.25 -1.99
N VAL A 182 1.27 9.17 -0.66
CA VAL A 182 1.85 10.14 0.28
C VAL A 182 3.38 10.11 0.22
N ALA A 183 4.00 8.93 0.13
CA ALA A 183 5.45 8.81 -0.06
C ALA A 183 5.92 9.49 -1.36
N TYR A 184 5.16 9.37 -2.43
CA TYR A 184 5.45 10.04 -3.70
C TYR A 184 5.43 11.57 -3.55
N LEU A 185 4.40 12.11 -2.87
CA LEU A 185 4.31 13.55 -2.56
C LEU A 185 5.38 14.03 -1.58
N ALA A 186 5.95 13.13 -0.77
CA ALA A 186 7.08 13.43 0.10
C ALA A 186 8.42 13.52 -0.65
N GLN A 187 8.43 13.24 -1.96
CA GLN A 187 9.57 13.50 -2.85
C GLN A 187 10.88 12.84 -2.40
N GLY A 188 10.79 11.64 -1.82
CA GLY A 188 11.95 10.88 -1.33
C GLY A 188 12.44 11.30 0.06
N ASN A 189 11.75 12.24 0.72
CA ASN A 189 12.03 12.60 2.11
C ASN A 189 11.51 11.50 3.07
N LEU A 190 12.33 11.17 4.07
CA LEU A 190 12.11 10.12 5.07
C LEU A 190 12.03 10.67 6.50
N GLU A 191 12.10 11.99 6.67
CA GLU A 191 11.91 12.64 7.94
C GLU A 191 10.42 12.54 8.34
N ASP A 192 10.16 12.47 9.63
CA ASP A 192 8.82 12.30 10.20
C ASP A 192 7.84 13.38 9.72
N ALA A 193 8.32 14.62 9.56
CA ALA A 193 7.54 15.73 9.02
C ALA A 193 6.99 15.48 7.60
N ALA A 194 7.59 14.57 6.83
CA ALA A 194 7.17 14.19 5.48
C ALA A 194 6.30 12.91 5.46
N TYR A 195 5.90 12.39 6.61
CA TYR A 195 4.88 11.32 6.72
C TYR A 195 3.48 11.91 6.81
N THR A 196 2.46 11.06 6.74
CA THR A 196 1.06 11.46 6.85
C THR A 196 0.83 12.30 8.12
N PRO A 197 0.37 13.56 8.00
CA PRO A 197 0.06 14.38 9.17
C PRO A 197 -1.03 13.77 10.04
N PRO A 198 -1.01 13.94 11.38
CA PRO A 198 -2.02 13.39 12.31
C PRO A 198 -3.47 13.68 11.93
N GLU A 199 -3.73 14.87 11.41
CA GLU A 199 -5.06 15.34 11.00
C GLU A 199 -5.58 14.59 9.76
N VAL A 200 -4.68 13.97 9.01
CA VAL A 200 -5.00 13.11 7.88
C VAL A 200 -5.07 11.67 8.38
N SER A 201 -6.14 11.41 9.14
CA SER A 201 -6.46 10.09 9.67
C SER A 201 -7.98 9.93 9.75
N PHE A 202 -8.45 8.75 10.13
CA PHE A 202 -9.84 8.51 10.47
C PHE A 202 -9.93 7.88 11.86
N ALA A 203 -10.85 8.39 12.69
CA ALA A 203 -11.01 7.98 14.08
C ALA A 203 -9.69 8.05 14.89
N ASN A 204 -9.52 7.19 15.89
CA ASN A 204 -8.34 7.18 16.76
C ASN A 204 -7.13 6.43 16.15
N TYR A 205 -7.18 6.09 14.85
CA TYR A 205 -6.12 5.33 14.17
C TYR A 205 -4.83 6.11 13.97
N GLY A 206 -4.89 7.45 14.01
CA GLY A 206 -3.71 8.31 13.87
C GLY A 206 -2.79 8.37 15.08
N SER A 207 -2.86 7.42 16.02
CA SER A 207 -2.21 7.50 17.34
C SER A 207 -1.15 6.43 17.56
N VAL A 208 -0.48 5.95 16.50
CA VAL A 208 0.71 5.11 16.71
C VAL A 208 1.86 6.05 17.03
N PRO A 209 2.43 6.03 18.25
CA PRO A 209 3.61 6.81 18.55
C PRO A 209 4.72 6.35 17.61
N GLY A 210 5.28 7.26 16.82
CA GLY A 210 6.56 6.99 16.18
C GLY A 210 7.65 6.76 17.24
N ASP A 211 8.81 6.24 16.82
CA ASP A 211 9.96 5.98 17.70
C ASP A 211 10.46 7.25 18.46
N ALA A 212 9.97 8.44 18.10
CA ALA A 212 10.23 9.72 18.76
C ALA A 212 9.04 10.32 19.54
N GLY A 213 7.93 9.60 19.71
CA GLY A 213 6.73 10.12 20.39
C GLY A 213 5.88 11.09 19.55
N GLU A 214 6.21 11.31 18.28
CA GLU A 214 5.38 12.04 17.33
C GLU A 214 4.25 11.14 16.81
N VAL A 215 3.04 11.68 16.90
CA VAL A 215 1.80 11.08 16.40
C VAL A 215 1.84 11.15 14.87
N ARG A 216 1.57 10.05 14.16
CA ARG A 216 1.48 10.03 12.69
C ARG A 216 0.05 9.71 12.26
N GLY A 217 -0.42 10.36 11.20
CA GLY A 217 -1.71 10.07 10.60
C GLY A 217 -1.75 8.73 9.86
N GLU A 218 -2.94 8.33 9.43
CA GLU A 218 -3.21 7.06 8.76
C GLU A 218 -3.95 7.36 7.44
N SER A 219 -3.19 7.50 6.34
CA SER A 219 -3.72 7.98 5.07
C SER A 219 -4.65 6.97 4.37
N GLY A 220 -4.41 5.67 4.60
CA GLY A 220 -5.25 4.61 4.07
C GLY A 220 -6.64 4.69 4.68
N ARG A 221 -6.77 4.70 6.01
CA ARG A 221 -8.01 4.89 6.78
C ARG A 221 -8.71 6.19 6.45
N TRP A 222 -7.95 7.28 6.24
CA TRP A 222 -8.53 8.51 5.73
C TRP A 222 -9.23 8.27 4.38
N LEU A 223 -8.57 7.60 3.43
CA LEU A 223 -9.16 7.26 2.12
C LEU A 223 -10.37 6.33 2.25
N GLU A 224 -10.33 5.31 3.11
CA GLU A 224 -11.47 4.44 3.39
C GLU A 224 -12.69 5.24 3.85
N SER A 225 -12.48 6.18 4.78
CA SER A 225 -13.57 7.02 5.30
C SER A 225 -14.26 7.84 4.22
N GLN A 226 -13.49 8.32 3.23
CA GLN A 226 -14.02 9.12 2.14
C GLN A 226 -14.66 8.27 1.04
N LEU A 227 -14.13 7.07 0.76
CA LEU A 227 -14.66 6.21 -0.30
C LEU A 227 -15.85 5.36 0.15
N TRP A 228 -15.83 4.88 1.39
CA TRP A 228 -16.78 3.90 1.90
C TRP A 228 -17.63 4.43 3.05
N GLY A 229 -17.36 5.65 3.53
CA GLY A 229 -18.10 6.26 4.65
C GLY A 229 -17.69 5.73 6.02
N GLY A 230 -16.57 5.00 6.12
CA GLY A 230 -16.07 4.41 7.36
C GLY A 230 -14.72 3.70 7.16
N ALA A 231 -14.32 2.87 8.11
CA ALA A 231 -13.14 2.00 7.99
C ALA A 231 -13.58 0.54 7.82
N ILE A 232 -12.85 -0.22 7.00
CA ILE A 232 -13.07 -1.66 6.87
C ILE A 232 -12.12 -2.40 7.80
N GLU A 233 -12.68 -3.14 8.75
CA GLU A 233 -11.93 -3.94 9.70
C GLU A 233 -12.18 -5.42 9.47
N PHE A 234 -11.12 -6.21 9.54
CA PHE A 234 -11.18 -7.65 9.39
C PHE A 234 -10.90 -8.28 10.74
N TYR A 235 -11.89 -9.03 11.22
CA TYR A 235 -11.79 -9.77 12.46
C TYR A 235 -11.62 -11.24 12.13
N ARG A 236 -10.77 -11.91 12.92
CA ARG A 236 -10.72 -13.37 12.90
C ARG A 236 -12.02 -13.88 13.49
N ASP A 237 -12.72 -14.72 12.73
CA ASP A 237 -13.80 -15.52 13.28
C ASP A 237 -13.17 -16.63 14.16
N ILE A 238 -13.58 -16.68 15.42
CA ILE A 238 -13.09 -17.67 16.40
C ILE A 238 -13.67 -19.06 16.15
N GLU A 239 -14.73 -19.15 15.36
CA GLU A 239 -15.34 -20.42 14.94
C GLU A 239 -14.76 -20.93 13.61
N ASP A 240 -13.98 -20.10 12.90
CA ASP A 240 -13.21 -20.54 11.75
C ASP A 240 -11.99 -21.36 12.23
N ASP A 241 -11.79 -22.52 11.61
CA ASP A 241 -10.64 -23.37 11.88
C ASP A 241 -9.32 -22.66 11.53
N ASP A 242 -8.24 -23.03 12.23
CA ASP A 242 -6.88 -22.52 11.98
C ASP A 242 -6.28 -22.98 10.63
N GLY A 243 -7.08 -23.66 9.80
CA GLY A 243 -6.71 -24.17 8.49
C GLY A 243 -7.16 -23.25 7.36
N GLN A 244 -6.26 -22.40 6.88
CA GLN A 244 -6.40 -21.69 5.60
C GLN A 244 -5.83 -22.47 4.43
#